data_AF-A0A3B0V1B4-F1
#
_entry.id   AF-A0A3B0V1B4-F1
#
_cell.length_a   1.000
_cell.length_b   1.000
_cell.length_c   1.000
_cell.angle_alpha   90.00
_cell.angle_beta   90.00
_cell.angle_gamma   90.00
#
_symmetry.space_group_name_H-M   'P 1'
#
loop_
_entity.id
_entity.type
_entity.pdbx_description
1 polymer ?
#
loop_
_entity_poly.entity_id
_entity_poly.type
_entity_poly.pdbx_seq_one_letter_code
_entity_poly.pdbx_strand_id
1 'polypeptide(L)'
;MKEMVKINILIFLVGIFSISCEKETTKSDLNNVKKREFISSFETVDDFSNFYITPQGHKGTTYHELSDSIVYSGTYSHKAWITGPNPPSTLLINNNHRGYPTIQLQNTLKGTFTTPCYITLWVWLDMELQENTSGGDDDWFSFATFTDAETDNWDRTVLVNLNHRGFVHLGHVPNQGEQSYIFQTTNLIFPQKEWVKLKIYLDFRDNGYAKV
;
A
#
# COMPACT_ATOMS: atom_id res chain seq x y z
N MET A 1 6.15 -4.89 81.43
CA MET A 1 6.07 -3.93 80.31
C MET A 1 7.26 -4.17 79.41
N LYS A 2 6.98 -4.68 78.20
CA LYS A 2 7.84 -4.81 77.00
C LYS A 2 9.03 -5.80 77.10
N GLU A 3 8.99 -6.95 76.43
CA GLU A 3 9.13 -7.16 74.96
C GLU A 3 10.44 -6.59 74.41
N MET A 4 11.16 -7.22 73.49
CA MET A 4 11.14 -8.57 72.92
C MET A 4 12.54 -8.78 72.30
N VAL A 5 12.86 -10.05 72.13
CA VAL A 5 14.04 -10.67 71.53
C VAL A 5 14.60 -9.94 70.29
N LYS A 6 15.92 -9.77 70.28
CA LYS A 6 16.73 -9.30 69.13
C LYS A 6 16.77 -10.38 68.04
N ILE A 7 16.34 -10.03 66.82
CA ILE A 7 16.59 -10.81 65.61
C ILE A 7 17.37 -9.91 64.65
N ASN A 8 18.66 -10.21 64.46
CA ASN A 8 19.48 -9.63 63.40
C ASN A 8 19.24 -10.44 62.13
N ILE A 9 18.38 -9.94 61.25
CA ILE A 9 18.25 -10.45 59.88
C ILE A 9 19.25 -9.69 59.01
N LEU A 10 20.32 -10.41 58.63
CA LEU A 10 21.27 -9.99 57.60
C LEU A 10 20.66 -10.34 56.24
N ILE A 11 20.05 -9.37 55.56
CA ILE A 11 19.58 -9.55 54.17
C ILE A 11 20.77 -9.31 53.24
N PHE A 12 21.25 -10.41 52.65
CA PHE A 12 22.20 -10.43 51.55
C PHE A 12 21.45 -10.04 50.27
N LEU A 13 21.53 -8.77 49.86
CA LEU A 13 21.01 -8.31 48.58
C LEU A 13 22.05 -8.63 47.49
N VAL A 14 21.91 -9.79 46.87
CA VAL A 14 22.65 -10.17 45.66
C VAL A 14 22.12 -9.33 44.51
N GLY A 15 22.82 -8.26 44.17
CA GLY A 15 22.61 -7.52 42.94
C GLY A 15 23.12 -8.35 41.76
N ILE A 16 22.22 -9.11 41.11
CA ILE A 16 22.49 -9.66 39.78
C ILE A 16 22.36 -8.50 38.79
N PHE A 17 23.48 -7.84 38.51
CA PHE A 17 23.62 -7.01 37.33
C PHE A 17 23.62 -7.92 36.11
N SER A 18 22.44 -8.21 35.57
CA SER A 18 22.31 -8.72 34.21
C SER A 18 22.70 -7.59 33.26
N ILE A 19 23.99 -7.43 33.01
CA ILE A 19 24.48 -6.70 31.85
C ILE A 19 24.11 -7.58 30.66
N SER A 20 22.88 -7.43 30.17
CA SER A 20 22.52 -7.93 28.86
C SER A 20 23.37 -7.15 27.88
N CYS A 21 24.44 -7.79 27.44
CA CYS A 21 25.23 -7.36 26.31
C CYS A 21 24.28 -7.39 25.10
N GLU A 22 23.62 -6.28 24.79
CA GLU A 22 23.06 -6.08 23.47
C GLU A 22 24.22 -6.23 22.50
N LYS A 23 24.23 -7.35 21.78
CA LYS A 23 25.11 -7.52 20.64
C LYS A 23 24.85 -6.32 19.74
N GLU A 24 25.82 -5.41 19.65
CA GLU A 24 25.83 -4.39 18.61
C GLU A 24 25.69 -5.13 17.28
N THR A 25 24.53 -4.95 16.66
CA THR A 25 24.24 -5.47 15.33
C THR A 25 25.28 -4.86 14.39
N THR A 26 26.28 -5.65 14.02
CA THR A 26 27.34 -5.17 13.14
C THR A 26 26.72 -4.82 11.78
N LYS A 27 27.23 -3.79 11.08
CA LYS A 27 26.79 -3.44 9.71
C LYS A 27 26.81 -4.62 8.72
N SER A 28 27.55 -5.68 9.05
CA SER A 28 27.58 -6.96 8.35
C SER A 28 26.24 -7.70 8.40
N ASP A 29 25.51 -7.65 9.52
CA ASP A 29 24.21 -8.33 9.67
C ASP A 29 23.10 -7.63 8.90
N LEU A 30 23.19 -6.31 8.70
CA LEU A 30 22.26 -5.54 7.86
C LEU A 30 22.30 -5.93 6.38
N ASN A 31 23.43 -6.46 5.90
CA ASN A 31 23.61 -6.87 4.51
C ASN A 31 23.14 -8.31 4.22
N ASN A 32 22.84 -9.10 5.26
CA ASN A 32 22.44 -10.51 5.14
C ASN A 32 20.98 -10.78 5.57
N VAL A 33 20.20 -9.74 5.91
CA VAL A 33 18.76 -9.89 6.10
C VAL A 33 18.11 -10.14 4.75
N LYS A 34 17.80 -11.40 4.46
CA LYS A 34 17.01 -11.78 3.29
C LYS A 34 15.66 -11.08 3.35
N LYS A 35 15.44 -10.11 2.46
CA LYS A 35 14.15 -9.41 2.35
C LYS A 35 13.08 -10.41 1.92
N ARG A 36 11.91 -10.32 2.56
CA ARG A 36 10.72 -11.04 2.11
C ARG A 36 10.20 -10.36 0.84
N GLU A 37 9.92 -11.16 -0.17
CA GLU A 37 9.53 -10.69 -1.49
C GLU A 37 8.18 -11.29 -1.90
N PHE A 38 7.36 -10.46 -2.50
CA PHE A 38 6.08 -10.80 -3.12
C PHE A 38 6.17 -10.42 -4.59
N ILE A 39 5.90 -11.38 -5.47
CA ILE A 39 5.93 -11.18 -6.93
C ILE A 39 4.66 -11.81 -7.50
N SER A 40 4.00 -11.09 -8.39
CA SER A 40 2.91 -11.58 -9.24
C SER A 40 2.99 -10.87 -10.59
N SER A 41 2.49 -11.50 -11.65
CA SER A 41 2.52 -10.97 -13.03
C SER A 41 1.20 -11.13 -13.80
N PHE A 42 0.09 -11.48 -13.15
CA PHE A 42 -1.23 -11.63 -13.77
C PHE A 42 -1.24 -12.61 -14.97
N GLU A 43 -0.64 -13.79 -14.81
CA GLU A 43 -0.59 -14.78 -15.89
C GLU A 43 -1.80 -15.71 -15.84
N THR A 44 -2.38 -15.89 -14.65
CA THR A 44 -3.57 -16.73 -14.46
C THR A 44 -4.56 -16.09 -13.50
N VAL A 45 -5.85 -16.43 -13.62
CA VAL A 45 -6.86 -15.98 -12.63
C VAL A 45 -6.56 -16.60 -11.26
N ASP A 46 -5.96 -17.79 -11.24
CA ASP A 46 -5.60 -18.51 -10.02
C ASP A 46 -4.54 -17.77 -9.19
N ASP A 47 -3.75 -16.87 -9.81
CA ASP A 47 -2.81 -15.98 -9.13
C ASP A 47 -3.52 -15.09 -8.07
N PHE A 48 -4.84 -14.91 -8.21
CA PHE A 48 -5.69 -14.10 -7.32
C PHE A 48 -6.81 -14.91 -6.65
N SER A 49 -6.74 -16.25 -6.69
CA SER A 49 -7.79 -17.16 -6.18
C SER A 49 -8.16 -16.94 -4.71
N ASN A 50 -7.24 -16.45 -3.89
CA ASN A 50 -7.46 -16.17 -2.46
C ASN A 50 -7.78 -14.69 -2.18
N PHE A 51 -8.00 -13.90 -3.21
CA PHE A 51 -8.18 -12.47 -3.09
C PHE A 51 -9.55 -12.04 -3.61
N TYR A 52 -10.02 -10.89 -3.13
CA TYR A 52 -11.20 -10.24 -3.67
C TYR A 52 -10.92 -9.77 -5.10
N ILE A 53 -11.74 -10.24 -6.03
CA ILE A 53 -11.80 -9.77 -7.41
C ILE A 53 -13.08 -8.96 -7.56
N THR A 54 -12.96 -7.72 -8.06
CA THR A 54 -14.14 -6.89 -8.32
C THR A 54 -15.07 -7.61 -9.30
N PRO A 55 -16.41 -7.63 -9.08
CA PRO A 55 -17.31 -8.25 -10.05
C PRO A 55 -17.27 -7.58 -11.43
N GLN A 56 -17.42 -8.38 -12.48
CA GLN A 56 -17.61 -7.89 -13.85
C GLN A 56 -18.83 -6.98 -13.94
N GLY A 57 -18.70 -5.88 -14.70
CA GLY A 57 -19.77 -4.90 -14.84
C GLY A 57 -20.03 -4.14 -13.54
N HIS A 58 -18.99 -3.81 -12.76
CA HIS A 58 -19.15 -3.00 -11.56
C HIS A 58 -19.86 -1.68 -11.91
N LYS A 59 -21.01 -1.44 -11.24
CA LYS A 59 -21.93 -0.31 -11.52
C LYS A 59 -22.45 -0.26 -12.97
N GLY A 60 -22.32 -1.35 -13.73
CA GLY A 60 -22.72 -1.47 -15.13
C GLY A 60 -21.74 -0.85 -16.14
N THR A 61 -20.61 -0.29 -15.67
CA THR A 61 -19.73 0.55 -16.51
C THR A 61 -18.26 0.17 -16.46
N THR A 62 -17.84 -0.67 -15.50
CA THR A 62 -16.44 -1.07 -15.35
C THR A 62 -16.26 -2.56 -15.61
N TYR A 63 -15.26 -2.89 -16.42
CA TYR A 63 -14.93 -4.26 -16.83
C TYR A 63 -13.43 -4.48 -16.74
N HIS A 64 -13.03 -5.73 -16.67
CA HIS A 64 -11.62 -6.11 -16.57
C HIS A 64 -11.39 -7.56 -16.98
N GLU A 65 -10.19 -7.89 -17.42
CA GLU A 65 -9.84 -9.23 -17.89
C GLU A 65 -8.34 -9.49 -17.77
N LEU A 66 -7.94 -10.75 -17.96
CA LEU A 66 -6.59 -11.06 -18.39
C LEU A 66 -6.52 -10.89 -19.91
N SER A 67 -5.57 -10.08 -20.37
CA SER A 67 -5.43 -9.69 -21.77
C SER A 67 -4.04 -10.03 -22.28
N ASP A 68 -3.95 -10.56 -23.48
CA ASP A 68 -2.70 -10.71 -24.24
C ASP A 68 -2.37 -9.45 -25.07
N SER A 69 -3.25 -8.44 -25.01
CA SER A 69 -3.04 -7.12 -25.60
C SER A 69 -2.38 -6.19 -24.59
N ILE A 70 -1.35 -5.44 -25.01
CA ILE A 70 -0.60 -4.50 -24.16
C ILE A 70 -0.07 -5.24 -22.92
N VAL A 71 1.05 -5.95 -23.11
CA VAL A 71 1.69 -6.78 -22.07
C VAL A 71 3.10 -6.24 -21.80
N TYR A 72 3.46 -6.12 -20.52
CA TYR A 72 4.80 -5.66 -20.12
C TYR A 72 5.82 -6.80 -20.24
N SER A 73 5.45 -7.98 -19.72
CA SER A 73 6.26 -9.20 -19.71
C SER A 73 5.35 -10.42 -19.60
N GLY A 74 5.81 -11.58 -20.06
CA GLY A 74 5.02 -12.81 -19.98
C GLY A 74 4.00 -12.94 -21.10
N THR A 75 2.86 -13.56 -20.83
CA THR A 75 1.81 -13.79 -21.83
C THR A 75 0.64 -12.83 -21.65
N TYR A 76 0.29 -12.53 -20.40
CA TYR A 76 -0.89 -11.74 -20.07
C TYR A 76 -0.58 -10.51 -19.21
N SER A 77 -1.50 -9.56 -19.22
CA SER A 77 -1.59 -8.45 -18.27
C SER A 77 -3.02 -8.37 -17.74
N HIS A 78 -3.20 -7.80 -16.54
CA HIS A 78 -4.53 -7.39 -16.11
C HIS A 78 -4.89 -6.07 -16.78
N LYS A 79 -6.02 -6.07 -17.48
CA LYS A 79 -6.57 -4.94 -18.20
C LYS A 79 -7.91 -4.58 -17.61
N ALA A 80 -8.16 -3.29 -17.42
CA ALA A 80 -9.45 -2.77 -17.01
C ALA A 80 -9.85 -1.60 -17.91
N TRP A 81 -11.15 -1.43 -18.12
CA TRP A 81 -11.70 -0.33 -18.91
C TRP A 81 -13.06 0.10 -18.40
N ILE A 82 -13.44 1.32 -18.75
CA ILE A 82 -14.76 1.89 -18.49
C ILE A 82 -15.49 2.10 -19.81
N THR A 83 -16.80 1.86 -19.82
CA THR A 83 -17.65 2.08 -21.00
C THR A 83 -18.52 3.34 -20.90
N GLY A 84 -18.49 4.02 -19.76
CA GLY A 84 -19.27 5.22 -19.52
C GLY A 84 -19.19 5.71 -18.07
N PRO A 85 -19.78 6.89 -17.79
CA PRO A 85 -19.78 7.46 -16.45
C PRO A 85 -20.72 6.69 -15.52
N ASN A 86 -20.36 6.64 -14.23
CA ASN A 86 -21.30 6.30 -13.17
C ASN A 86 -22.08 7.54 -12.75
N PRO A 87 -23.24 7.39 -12.07
CA PRO A 87 -23.86 8.50 -11.35
C PRO A 87 -22.86 9.14 -10.37
N PRO A 88 -22.93 10.46 -10.13
CA PRO A 88 -22.06 11.11 -9.15
C PRO A 88 -22.10 10.43 -7.78
N SER A 89 -20.96 10.39 -7.10
CA SER A 89 -20.90 9.97 -5.69
C SER A 89 -21.63 10.99 -4.80
N THR A 90 -22.14 10.52 -3.67
CA THR A 90 -22.70 11.36 -2.61
C THR A 90 -21.94 11.09 -1.30
N LEU A 91 -22.23 11.87 -0.25
CA LEU A 91 -21.66 11.64 1.08
C LEU A 91 -21.90 10.22 1.63
N LEU A 92 -22.94 9.53 1.15
CA LEU A 92 -23.33 8.20 1.62
C LEU A 92 -23.07 7.10 0.59
N ILE A 93 -22.82 7.46 -0.67
CA ILE A 93 -22.74 6.51 -1.78
C ILE A 93 -21.49 6.79 -2.59
N ASN A 94 -20.53 5.87 -2.53
CA ASN A 94 -19.39 5.86 -3.43
C ASN A 94 -19.77 5.14 -4.74
N ASN A 95 -19.64 5.86 -5.85
CA ASN A 95 -19.92 5.39 -7.22
C ASN A 95 -18.66 5.36 -8.09
N ASN A 96 -17.47 5.27 -7.49
CA ASN A 96 -16.22 5.16 -8.23
C ASN A 96 -16.22 3.90 -9.10
N HIS A 97 -15.64 3.99 -10.29
CA HIS A 97 -15.33 2.82 -11.10
C HIS A 97 -14.34 1.91 -10.38
N ARG A 98 -14.53 0.59 -10.50
CA ARG A 98 -13.66 -0.42 -9.89
C ARG A 98 -13.51 -1.59 -10.84
N GLY A 99 -12.27 -1.94 -11.16
CA GLY A 99 -11.95 -2.98 -12.13
C GLY A 99 -10.60 -3.61 -11.82
N TYR A 100 -10.46 -4.23 -10.66
CA TYR A 100 -9.20 -4.77 -10.17
C TYR A 100 -9.40 -6.08 -9.41
N PRO A 101 -8.36 -6.91 -9.26
CA PRO A 101 -8.18 -7.72 -8.07
C PRO A 101 -7.52 -6.90 -6.96
N THR A 102 -7.91 -7.16 -5.71
CA THR A 102 -7.23 -6.60 -4.53
C THR A 102 -6.06 -7.52 -4.19
N ILE A 103 -4.84 -7.03 -4.01
CA ILE A 103 -3.73 -7.89 -3.59
C ILE A 103 -3.73 -8.00 -2.06
N GLN A 104 -4.39 -9.03 -1.54
CA GLN A 104 -4.53 -9.27 -0.09
C GLN A 104 -3.39 -10.18 0.42
N LEU A 105 -2.19 -9.61 0.59
CA LEU A 105 -1.00 -10.38 0.99
C LEU A 105 -1.17 -11.16 2.31
N GLN A 106 -2.02 -10.68 3.22
CA GLN A 106 -2.39 -11.37 4.45
C GLN A 106 -3.05 -12.74 4.21
N ASN A 107 -3.69 -12.95 3.05
CA ASN A 107 -4.28 -14.23 2.66
C ASN A 107 -3.24 -15.21 2.08
N THR A 108 -1.97 -14.81 1.97
CA THR A 108 -0.89 -15.68 1.50
C THR A 108 -0.14 -16.31 2.68
N LEU A 109 0.53 -17.44 2.43
CA LEU A 109 1.41 -18.08 3.43
C LEU A 109 2.56 -17.18 3.91
N LYS A 110 2.85 -16.10 3.18
CA LYS A 110 3.89 -15.14 3.54
C LYS A 110 3.37 -14.06 4.50
N GLY A 111 2.06 -13.85 4.66
CA GLY A 111 1.46 -12.80 5.51
C GLY A 111 1.53 -11.38 4.91
N THR A 112 1.07 -10.37 5.65
CA THR A 112 1.08 -8.95 5.24
C THR A 112 2.49 -8.40 5.04
N PHE A 113 2.69 -7.37 4.21
CA PHE A 113 4.00 -6.71 4.12
C PHE A 113 4.31 -5.91 5.39
N THR A 114 5.59 -5.61 5.62
CA THR A 114 6.05 -4.81 6.76
C THR A 114 6.89 -3.65 6.25
N THR A 115 6.76 -2.47 6.83
CA THR A 115 7.58 -1.30 6.46
C THR A 115 8.87 -1.24 7.31
N PRO A 116 9.98 -0.67 6.78
CA PRO A 116 10.12 -0.04 5.48
C PRO A 116 10.12 -1.04 4.32
N CYS A 117 9.41 -0.71 3.24
CA CYS A 117 9.34 -1.56 2.05
C CYS A 117 9.48 -0.77 0.75
N TYR A 118 9.90 -1.48 -0.30
CA TYR A 118 9.88 -0.98 -1.68
C TYR A 118 8.84 -1.77 -2.46
N ILE A 119 7.99 -1.04 -3.18
CA ILE A 119 6.97 -1.60 -4.04
C ILE A 119 7.24 -1.12 -5.46
N THR A 120 7.09 -2.02 -6.42
CA THR A 120 7.26 -1.72 -7.83
C THR A 120 6.04 -2.19 -8.58
N LEU A 121 5.46 -1.32 -9.39
CA LEU A 121 4.35 -1.63 -10.29
C LEU A 121 4.76 -1.26 -11.72
N TRP A 122 4.44 -2.14 -12.67
CA TRP A 122 4.44 -1.78 -14.10
C TRP A 122 3.00 -1.51 -14.49
N VAL A 123 2.73 -0.29 -14.94
CA VAL A 123 1.38 0.19 -15.25
C VAL A 123 1.36 0.81 -16.65
N TRP A 124 0.23 0.68 -17.31
CA TRP A 124 -0.06 1.31 -18.60
C TRP A 124 -1.44 1.95 -18.47
N LEU A 125 -1.56 3.22 -18.84
CA LEU A 125 -2.82 3.96 -18.75
C LEU A 125 -3.09 4.70 -20.07
N ASP A 126 -4.35 4.67 -20.48
CA ASP A 126 -4.91 5.50 -21.53
C ASP A 126 -6.23 6.06 -21.01
N MET A 127 -6.12 7.18 -20.31
CA MET A 127 -7.27 7.84 -19.69
C MET A 127 -7.05 9.35 -19.69
N GLU A 128 -8.03 10.07 -20.22
CA GLU A 128 -8.02 11.53 -20.27
C GLU A 128 -8.75 12.08 -19.04
N LEU A 129 -8.00 12.33 -17.96
CA LEU A 129 -8.52 12.87 -16.71
C LEU A 129 -8.77 14.37 -16.83
N GLN A 130 -9.97 14.85 -16.48
CA GLN A 130 -10.39 16.24 -16.60
C GLN A 130 -10.49 16.96 -15.25
N GLU A 131 -10.29 18.28 -15.29
CA GLU A 131 -10.70 19.17 -14.19
C GLU A 131 -12.22 19.27 -14.14
N ASN A 132 -12.78 19.34 -12.94
CA ASN A 132 -14.21 19.55 -12.75
C ASN A 132 -14.55 21.04 -12.77
N THR A 133 -15.30 21.47 -13.79
CA THR A 133 -15.68 22.88 -13.96
C THR A 133 -16.99 23.27 -13.25
N SER A 134 -17.64 22.33 -12.56
CA SER A 134 -18.96 22.50 -11.94
C SER A 134 -18.95 22.36 -10.42
N GLY A 135 -17.78 22.44 -9.79
CA GLY A 135 -17.62 22.40 -8.33
C GLY A 135 -17.68 21.01 -7.69
N GLY A 136 -17.56 19.95 -8.49
CA GLY A 136 -17.31 18.59 -8.00
C GLY A 136 -15.81 18.28 -7.91
N ASP A 137 -15.48 17.02 -7.62
CA ASP A 137 -14.09 16.55 -7.63
C ASP A 137 -13.57 16.44 -9.07
N ASP A 138 -12.31 16.84 -9.25
CA ASP A 138 -11.55 16.56 -10.48
C ASP A 138 -11.41 15.06 -10.70
N ASP A 139 -11.22 14.65 -11.95
CA ASP A 139 -10.92 13.27 -12.25
C ASP A 139 -9.56 12.86 -11.64
N TRP A 140 -9.53 11.64 -11.14
CA TRP A 140 -8.34 10.99 -10.64
C TRP A 140 -8.38 9.50 -10.97
N PHE A 141 -7.20 8.91 -11.05
CA PHE A 141 -7.03 7.47 -11.22
C PHE A 141 -6.20 6.93 -10.05
N SER A 142 -6.60 5.81 -9.44
CA SER A 142 -5.80 5.15 -8.42
C SER A 142 -5.11 3.93 -9.01
N PHE A 143 -3.78 3.93 -8.99
CA PHE A 143 -2.98 2.77 -9.40
C PHE A 143 -2.99 1.68 -8.33
N ALA A 144 -2.96 2.07 -7.06
CA ALA A 144 -2.91 1.14 -5.94
C ALA A 144 -3.34 1.79 -4.63
N THR A 145 -3.93 0.97 -3.76
CA THR A 145 -4.13 1.25 -2.35
C THR A 145 -3.35 0.22 -1.55
N PHE A 146 -2.47 0.67 -0.65
CA PHE A 146 -1.69 -0.20 0.23
C PHE A 146 -2.19 -0.11 1.66
N THR A 147 -2.22 -1.25 2.35
CA THR A 147 -2.41 -1.33 3.80
C THR A 147 -1.55 -2.48 4.31
N ASP A 148 -0.88 -2.28 5.44
CA ASP A 148 -0.16 -3.34 6.14
C ASP A 148 -1.06 -4.06 7.16
N ALA A 149 -2.33 -3.68 7.27
CA ALA A 149 -3.28 -4.33 8.16
C ALA A 149 -3.49 -5.81 7.81
N GLU A 150 -3.64 -6.64 8.84
CA GLU A 150 -3.95 -8.07 8.71
C GLU A 150 -5.45 -8.35 8.57
N THR A 151 -6.27 -7.29 8.50
CA THR A 151 -7.74 -7.37 8.39
C THR A 151 -8.24 -6.45 7.28
N ASP A 152 -9.47 -6.71 6.82
CA ASP A 152 -10.16 -5.85 5.84
C ASP A 152 -10.81 -4.61 6.50
N ASN A 153 -10.27 -4.12 7.62
CA ASN A 153 -10.76 -2.89 8.26
C ASN A 153 -10.23 -1.62 7.57
N TRP A 154 -9.09 -1.72 6.85
CA TRP A 154 -8.46 -0.61 6.14
C TRP A 154 -8.12 0.59 7.05
N ASP A 155 -7.75 0.33 8.31
CA ASP A 155 -7.51 1.34 9.34
C ASP A 155 -6.41 2.33 8.95
N ARG A 156 -5.40 1.85 8.21
CA ARG A 156 -4.33 2.67 7.61
C ARG A 156 -4.16 2.29 6.15
N THR A 157 -4.33 3.26 5.26
CA THR A 157 -4.16 3.06 3.81
C THR A 157 -3.28 4.13 3.20
N VAL A 158 -2.44 3.79 2.23
CA VAL A 158 -1.72 4.76 1.38
C VAL A 158 -2.16 4.58 -0.06
N LEU A 159 -2.55 5.68 -0.70
CA LEU A 159 -3.04 5.67 -2.09
C LEU A 159 -1.92 6.11 -3.03
N VAL A 160 -1.82 5.50 -4.21
CA VAL A 160 -0.97 5.98 -5.31
C VAL A 160 -1.90 6.44 -6.43
N ASN A 161 -2.03 7.74 -6.59
CA ASN A 161 -3.04 8.33 -7.47
C ASN A 161 -2.39 9.20 -8.55
N LEU A 162 -3.06 9.29 -9.69
CA LEU A 162 -2.84 10.26 -10.75
C LEU A 162 -3.96 11.31 -10.68
N ASN A 163 -3.62 12.59 -10.71
CA ASN A 163 -4.60 13.67 -10.83
C ASN A 163 -4.83 14.09 -12.30
N HIS A 164 -5.84 14.91 -12.55
CA HIS A 164 -6.14 15.49 -13.87
C HIS A 164 -4.97 16.26 -14.51
N ARG A 165 -4.02 16.75 -13.71
CA ARG A 165 -2.82 17.45 -14.19
C ARG A 165 -1.70 16.51 -14.62
N GLY A 166 -1.91 15.20 -14.48
CA GLY A 166 -0.96 14.18 -14.87
C GLY A 166 0.15 13.91 -13.85
N PHE A 167 0.01 14.34 -12.59
CA PHE A 167 1.02 14.09 -11.56
C PHE A 167 0.66 12.91 -10.66
N VAL A 168 1.60 11.98 -10.52
CA VAL A 168 1.51 10.88 -9.57
C VAL A 168 1.82 11.40 -8.17
N HIS A 169 0.96 11.09 -7.21
CA HIS A 169 1.06 11.54 -5.84
C HIS A 169 0.60 10.45 -4.87
N LEU A 170 1.02 10.60 -3.61
CA LEU A 170 0.54 9.75 -2.52
C LEU A 170 -0.61 10.43 -1.78
N GLY A 171 -1.66 9.67 -1.51
CA GLY A 171 -2.75 10.05 -0.61
C GLY A 171 -2.62 9.35 0.75
N HIS A 172 -3.29 9.90 1.76
CA HIS A 172 -3.26 9.43 3.14
C HIS A 172 -1.84 9.40 3.71
N VAL A 173 -1.13 10.51 3.55
CA VAL A 173 0.24 10.68 4.05
C VAL A 173 0.41 12.10 4.60
N PRO A 174 1.15 12.28 5.72
CA PRO A 174 1.68 11.22 6.59
C PRO A 174 0.58 10.45 7.35
N ASN A 175 -0.58 11.06 7.61
CA ASN A 175 -1.67 10.42 8.36
C ASN A 175 -2.81 9.95 7.46
N GLN A 176 -3.62 9.02 7.99
CA GLN A 176 -4.85 8.57 7.35
C GLN A 176 -5.80 9.76 7.09
N GLY A 177 -6.35 9.86 5.88
CA GLY A 177 -7.27 10.94 5.49
C GLY A 177 -6.60 12.25 5.10
N GLU A 178 -5.28 12.41 5.26
CA GLU A 178 -4.55 13.58 4.80
C GLU A 178 -4.12 13.46 3.33
N GLN A 179 -4.08 14.56 2.61
CA GLN A 179 -3.57 14.63 1.23
C GLN A 179 -2.39 15.60 1.16
N SER A 180 -1.25 15.20 1.75
CA SER A 180 -0.04 16.02 1.65
C SER A 180 0.65 15.82 0.31
N TYR A 181 0.55 16.82 -0.56
CA TYR A 181 1.21 16.86 -1.87
C TYR A 181 2.75 17.00 -1.82
N ILE A 182 3.37 16.84 -0.66
CA ILE A 182 4.83 16.87 -0.49
C ILE A 182 5.51 15.60 -1.04
N PHE A 183 4.74 14.54 -1.30
CA PHE A 183 5.21 13.26 -1.81
C PHE A 183 4.84 13.02 -3.28
N GLN A 184 4.61 14.09 -4.05
CA GLN A 184 4.30 14.03 -5.48
C GLN A 184 5.48 14.48 -6.35
N THR A 185 5.50 14.05 -7.60
CA THR A 185 6.31 14.71 -8.63
C THR A 185 5.62 16.02 -9.02
N THR A 186 6.35 17.13 -9.13
CA THR A 186 5.79 18.42 -9.59
C THR A 186 6.24 18.80 -11.00
N ASN A 187 7.14 18.00 -11.58
CA ASN A 187 7.80 18.28 -12.85
C ASN A 187 7.83 17.07 -13.80
N LEU A 188 7.37 15.90 -13.35
CA LEU A 188 7.29 14.69 -14.16
C LEU A 188 5.83 14.31 -14.33
N ILE A 189 5.31 14.55 -15.53
CA ILE A 189 3.97 14.16 -15.95
C ILE A 189 3.99 12.67 -16.29
N PHE A 190 2.97 11.94 -15.84
CA PHE A 190 2.77 10.54 -16.17
C PHE A 190 2.50 10.41 -17.67
N PRO A 191 3.31 9.63 -18.41
CA PRO A 191 3.09 9.46 -19.83
C PRO A 191 1.93 8.49 -20.09
N GLN A 192 1.08 8.85 -21.05
CA GLN A 192 -0.05 8.02 -21.46
C GLN A 192 0.37 7.06 -22.57
N LYS A 193 -0.31 5.92 -22.67
CA LYS A 193 -0.14 4.91 -23.72
C LYS A 193 1.24 4.25 -23.78
N GLU A 194 1.99 4.26 -22.68
CA GLU A 194 3.25 3.53 -22.56
C GLU A 194 3.42 2.86 -21.18
N TRP A 195 4.32 1.89 -21.10
CA TRP A 195 4.60 1.19 -19.85
C TRP A 195 5.47 2.04 -18.93
N VAL A 196 4.95 2.30 -17.72
CA VAL A 196 5.61 3.09 -16.69
C VAL A 196 5.91 2.22 -15.48
N LYS A 197 7.14 2.35 -14.96
CA LYS A 197 7.53 1.74 -13.69
C LYS A 197 7.31 2.73 -12.55
N LEU A 198 6.31 2.48 -11.72
CA LEU A 198 6.15 3.20 -10.46
C LEU A 198 7.02 2.55 -9.39
N LYS A 199 7.73 3.37 -8.61
CA LYS A 199 8.58 2.92 -7.50
C LYS A 199 8.13 3.62 -6.23
N ILE A 200 7.52 2.86 -5.33
CA ILE A 200 6.98 3.39 -4.08
C ILE A 200 7.88 2.94 -2.94
N TYR A 201 8.16 3.85 -2.02
CA TYR A 201 8.77 3.56 -0.72
C TYR A 201 7.76 3.91 0.37
N LEU A 202 7.54 3.00 1.31
CA LEU A 202 6.67 3.21 2.47
C LEU A 202 7.45 2.90 3.75
N ASP A 203 7.36 3.79 4.73
CA ASP A 203 7.94 3.63 6.07
C ASP A 203 6.98 4.20 7.10
N PHE A 204 6.30 3.31 7.85
CA PHE A 204 5.27 3.69 8.83
C PHE A 204 5.81 3.83 10.25
N ARG A 205 7.13 3.72 10.46
CA ARG A 205 7.76 3.96 11.75
C ARG A 205 7.69 5.44 12.12
N ASP A 206 7.95 5.76 13.39
CA ASP A 206 8.11 7.15 13.83
C ASP A 206 9.24 7.83 13.04
N ASN A 207 8.94 9.00 12.45
CA ASN A 207 9.80 9.73 11.51
C ASN A 207 10.08 9.00 10.18
N GLY A 208 9.32 7.96 9.87
CA GLY A 208 9.28 7.36 8.53
C GLY A 208 8.73 8.34 7.50
N TYR A 209 8.94 8.01 6.22
CA TYR A 209 8.41 8.77 5.10
C TYR A 209 7.90 7.85 4.01
N ALA A 210 7.05 8.38 3.15
CA ALA A 210 6.58 7.71 1.95
C ALA A 210 7.08 8.46 0.70
N LYS A 211 7.20 7.79 -0.44
CA LYS A 211 7.55 8.44 -1.72
C LYS A 211 7.08 7.60 -2.90
N VAL A 212 6.72 8.27 -3.99
CA VAL A 212 6.50 7.70 -5.33
C VAL A 212 7.35 8.41 -6.38
#